data_AF-A0A5J4NAC9-F1
#
_entry.id   AF-A0A5J4NAC9-F1
#
_cell.length_a   1.000
_cell.length_b   1.000
_cell.length_c   1.000
_cell.angle_alpha   90.00
_cell.angle_beta   90.00
_cell.angle_gamma   90.00
#
_symmetry.space_group_name_H-M   'P 1'
#
loop_
_entity.id
_entity.type
_entity.pdbx_description
1 polymer ?
#
loop_
_entity_poly.entity_id
_entity_poly.type
_entity_poly.pdbx_seq_one_letter_code
_entity_poly.pdbx_strand_id
1 'polypeptide(L)'
;MGELPVFTCQAHVFTINPKTKKSWIPSSSKAVDVNFFYDSNKHCYRIISVEDSHAGKKVIINSTLTEKMTFKKTSQKFGQWADSKTGAVHGLGFNSEVELVEMAHWERC
;
A
#
# COMPACT_ATOMS: atom_id res chain seq x y z
N MET A 1 -16.08 -1.75 17.75
CA MET A 1 -14.75 -1.17 17.97
C MET A 1 -13.88 -1.57 16.79
N GLY A 2 -13.57 -0.64 15.89
CA GLY A 2 -12.76 -0.93 14.70
C GLY A 2 -11.28 -0.94 15.08
N GLU A 3 -10.51 -1.85 14.48
CA GLU A 3 -9.03 -1.80 14.50
C GLU A 3 -8.59 -0.37 14.14
N LEU A 4 -7.77 0.26 14.98
CA LEU A 4 -7.16 1.54 14.65
C LEU A 4 -5.93 1.28 13.77
N PRO A 5 -5.69 2.08 12.72
CA PRO A 5 -4.48 1.95 11.94
C PRO A 5 -3.28 2.32 12.81
N VAL A 6 -2.23 1.52 12.70
CA VAL A 6 -0.94 1.73 13.37
C VAL A 6 -0.13 2.82 12.67
N PHE A 7 -0.33 2.94 11.36
CA PHE A 7 0.28 3.97 10.52
C PHE A 7 -0.67 4.33 9.37
N THR A 8 -0.72 5.61 9.00
CA THR A 8 -1.51 6.11 7.87
C THR A 8 -0.67 7.08 7.07
N CYS A 9 -0.66 6.93 5.75
CA CYS A 9 -0.01 7.87 4.84
C CYS A 9 -0.90 8.15 3.62
N GLN A 10 -0.65 9.25 2.91
CA GLN A 10 -1.40 9.59 1.72
C GLN A 10 -0.52 9.42 0.47
N ALA A 11 -1.00 8.64 -0.51
CA ALA A 11 -0.23 8.35 -1.71
C ALA A 11 -1.12 7.97 -2.90
N HIS A 12 -0.57 8.12 -4.12
CA HIS A 12 -1.17 7.57 -5.33
C HIS A 12 -0.85 6.08 -5.41
N VAL A 13 -1.88 5.25 -5.59
CA VAL A 13 -1.72 3.80 -5.64
C VAL A 13 -1.58 3.33 -7.08
N PHE A 14 -0.58 2.49 -7.30
CA PHE A 14 -0.33 1.79 -8.55
C PHE A 14 -0.29 0.29 -8.30
N THR A 15 -0.67 -0.49 -9.30
CA THR A 15 -0.52 -1.95 -9.27
C THR A 15 0.13 -2.37 -10.57
N ILE A 16 0.96 -3.41 -10.54
CA ILE A 16 1.47 -3.99 -11.79
C ILE A 16 0.34 -4.74 -12.49
N ASN A 17 0.22 -4.53 -13.80
CA ASN A 17 -0.76 -5.24 -14.62
C ASN A 17 -0.58 -6.77 -14.45
N PRO A 18 -1.58 -7.50 -13.95
CA PRO A 18 -1.45 -8.92 -13.62
C PRO A 18 -1.25 -9.79 -14.88
N LYS A 19 -1.66 -9.31 -16.06
CA LYS A 19 -1.51 -10.03 -17.34
C LYS A 19 -0.11 -9.86 -17.92
N THR A 20 0.43 -8.64 -17.90
CA THR A 20 1.71 -8.34 -18.57
C THR A 20 2.89 -8.38 -17.61
N LYS A 21 2.65 -8.24 -16.30
CA LYS A 21 3.66 -8.14 -15.22
C LYS A 21 4.78 -7.11 -15.46
N LYS A 22 4.58 -6.18 -16.40
CA LYS A 22 5.63 -5.25 -16.87
C LYS A 22 5.23 -3.78 -16.83
N SER A 23 3.94 -3.47 -16.75
CA SER A 23 3.45 -2.09 -16.72
C SER A 23 2.73 -1.77 -15.42
N TRP A 24 2.98 -0.57 -14.91
CA TRP A 24 2.23 0.01 -13.80
C TRP A 24 0.91 0.57 -14.31
N ILE A 25 -0.18 0.26 -13.62
CA ILE A 25 -1.50 0.83 -13.86
C ILE A 25 -1.94 1.62 -12.62
N PRO A 26 -2.47 2.84 -12.80
CA PRO A 26 -3.01 3.61 -11.68
C PRO A 26 -4.22 2.88 -11.11
N SER A 27 -4.19 2.62 -9.81
CA SER A 27 -5.29 1.99 -9.08
C SER A 27 -6.18 3.04 -8.41
N SER A 28 -5.63 4.21 -8.06
CA SER A 28 -6.36 5.40 -7.63
C SER A 28 -6.25 6.54 -8.65
N SER A 29 -7.29 7.38 -8.70
CA SER A 29 -7.34 8.60 -9.53
C SER A 29 -6.70 9.81 -8.84
N LYS A 30 -6.68 9.80 -7.50
CA LYS A 30 -6.08 10.82 -6.64
C LYS A 30 -5.22 10.17 -5.56
N ALA A 31 -4.51 10.99 -4.78
CA ALA A 31 -3.85 10.53 -3.57
C ALA A 31 -4.93 10.07 -2.57
N VAL A 32 -4.76 8.87 -2.05
CA VAL A 32 -5.71 8.21 -1.13
C VAL A 32 -5.00 7.85 0.15
N ASP A 33 -5.76 7.74 1.23
CA ASP A 33 -5.22 7.31 2.52
C ASP A 33 -4.95 5.81 2.48
N VAL A 34 -3.71 5.46 2.83
CA VAL A 34 -3.18 4.11 2.91
C VAL A 34 -2.98 3.82 4.40
N ASN A 35 -3.83 2.96 4.92
CA ASN A 35 -3.89 2.63 6.34
C ASN A 35 -3.27 1.26 6.58
N PHE A 36 -2.37 1.18 7.55
CA PHE A 36 -1.68 -0.04 7.95
C PHE A 36 -2.27 -0.50 9.28
N PHE A 37 -2.80 -1.71 9.30
CA PHE A 37 -3.36 -2.35 10.48
C PHE A 37 -2.45 -3.50 10.90
N TYR A 38 -2.30 -3.73 12.19
CA TYR A 38 -1.59 -4.89 12.71
C TYR A 38 -2.59 -5.86 13.30
N ASP A 39 -2.68 -7.06 12.73
CA ASP A 39 -3.48 -8.15 13.28
C ASP A 39 -2.59 -9.00 14.18
N SER A 40 -2.74 -8.81 15.49
CA SER A 40 -1.98 -9.55 16.51
C SER A 40 -2.32 -11.03 16.55
N ASN A 41 -3.50 -11.45 16.07
CA ASN A 41 -3.90 -12.87 16.08
C ASN A 41 -3.18 -13.65 14.97
N LYS A 42 -2.91 -12.98 13.85
CA LYS A 42 -2.24 -13.57 12.69
C LYS A 42 -0.77 -13.17 12.58
N HIS A 43 -0.28 -12.33 13.50
CA HIS A 43 1.06 -11.72 13.45
C HIS A 43 1.37 -11.17 12.04
N CYS A 44 0.43 -10.45 11.46
CA CYS A 44 0.56 -9.93 10.10
C CYS A 44 0.06 -8.48 10.01
N TYR A 45 0.68 -7.70 9.14
CA TYR A 45 0.20 -6.36 8.83
C TYR A 45 -0.81 -6.43 7.68
N ARG A 46 -1.76 -5.50 7.65
CA ARG A 46 -2.76 -5.40 6.60
C ARG A 46 -2.83 -3.98 6.11
N ILE A 47 -2.58 -3.78 4.83
CA ILE A 47 -2.71 -2.47 4.19
C ILE A 47 -4.11 -2.40 3.59
N ILE A 48 -4.87 -1.40 4.01
CA ILE A 48 -6.16 -1.06 3.42
C ILE A 48 -6.08 0.35 2.89
N SER A 49 -6.46 0.52 1.63
CA SER A 49 -6.71 1.84 1.06
C SER A 49 -8.03 1.83 0.33
N VAL A 50 -8.82 2.87 0.57
CA VAL A 50 -10.13 3.07 -0.04
C VAL A 50 -10.16 4.42 -0.73
N GLU A 51 -10.77 4.45 -1.91
CA GLU A 51 -11.04 5.67 -2.66
C GLU A 51 -12.56 5.92 -2.64
N ASP A 52 -12.95 7.13 -2.24
CA ASP A 52 -14.34 7.57 -2.38
C ASP A 52 -14.58 7.96 -3.85
N SER A 53 -15.37 7.14 -4.54
CA SER A 53 -15.86 7.37 -5.90
C SER A 53 -17.33 7.80 -5.87
N HIS A 54 -17.82 8.38 -6.97
CA HIS A 54 -19.23 8.77 -7.12
C HIS A 54 -20.21 7.60 -6.92
N ALA A 55 -19.75 6.36 -7.13
CA ALA A 55 -20.54 5.14 -6.92
C ALA A 55 -20.38 4.52 -5.50
N GLY A 56 -19.65 5.19 -4.60
CA GLY A 56 -19.39 4.73 -3.22
C GLY A 56 -17.91 4.49 -2.92
N LYS A 57 -17.63 3.85 -1.78
CA LYS A 57 -16.27 3.53 -1.33
C LYS A 57 -15.71 2.34 -2.12
N LYS A 58 -14.64 2.55 -2.87
CA LYS A 58 -13.94 1.51 -3.64
C LYS A 58 -12.67 1.11 -2.91
N VAL A 59 -12.53 -0.18 -2.61
CA VAL A 59 -11.28 -0.72 -2.04
C VAL A 59 -10.23 -0.78 -3.14
N ILE A 60 -9.13 -0.04 -2.96
CA ILE A 60 -8.01 0.03 -3.91
C ILE A 60 -6.90 -0.94 -3.50
N ILE A 61 -6.59 -0.98 -2.19
CA ILE A 61 -5.64 -1.91 -1.61
C ILE A 61 -6.36 -2.68 -0.50
N ASN A 62 -6.20 -4.01 -0.52
CA ASN A 62 -6.52 -4.88 0.61
C ASN A 62 -5.47 -6.00 0.65
N SER A 63 -4.25 -5.62 1.02
CA SER A 63 -3.08 -6.49 0.99
C SER A 63 -2.74 -6.95 2.41
N THR A 64 -2.46 -8.24 2.58
CA THR A 64 -1.98 -8.78 3.86
C THR A 64 -0.48 -8.99 3.74
N LEU A 65 0.28 -8.23 4.50
CA LEU A 65 1.74 -8.33 4.58
C LEU A 65 2.12 -9.34 5.65
N THR A 66 2.95 -10.30 5.27
CA THR A 66 3.64 -11.18 6.20
C THR A 66 4.96 -10.53 6.64
N GLU A 67 5.55 -11.00 7.73
CA GLU A 67 6.88 -10.52 8.22
C GLU A 67 8.00 -10.58 7.16
N LYS A 68 7.83 -11.38 6.10
CA LYS A 68 8.80 -11.52 5.00
C LYS A 68 8.59 -10.52 3.86
N MET A 69 7.56 -9.69 3.91
CA MET A 69 7.31 -8.68 2.89
C MET A 69 8.37 -7.58 3.01
N THR A 70 8.97 -7.21 1.87
CA THR A 70 9.97 -6.15 1.80
C THR A 70 9.42 -4.97 1.01
N PHE A 71 9.38 -3.79 1.60
CA PHE A 71 9.10 -2.57 0.87
C PHE A 71 10.37 -2.08 0.15
N LYS A 72 10.31 -1.99 -1.18
CA LYS A 72 11.43 -1.57 -2.02
C LYS A 72 11.18 -0.18 -2.58
N LYS A 73 12.07 0.76 -2.24
CA LYS A 73 12.15 2.08 -2.87
C LYS A 73 12.75 1.94 -4.26
N THR A 74 12.02 2.37 -5.30
CA THR A 74 12.50 2.34 -6.69
C THR A 74 12.71 3.74 -7.27
N SER A 75 12.21 4.78 -6.59
CA SER A 75 12.51 6.18 -6.90
C SER A 75 12.46 7.05 -5.64
N GLN A 76 12.77 8.35 -5.78
CA GLN A 76 12.78 9.32 -4.68
C GLN A 76 11.41 9.52 -4.01
N LYS A 77 10.32 9.28 -4.76
CA LYS A 77 8.94 9.40 -4.28
C LYS A 77 8.10 8.17 -4.55
N PHE A 78 8.73 7.06 -4.92
CA PHE A 78 8.01 5.85 -5.30
C PHE A 78 8.63 4.62 -4.66
N GLY A 79 7.79 3.80 -4.05
CA GLY A 79 8.18 2.48 -3.58
C GLY A 79 7.08 1.45 -3.81
N GLN A 80 7.46 0.19 -3.69
CA GLN A 80 6.62 -0.94 -4.07
C GLN A 80 6.83 -2.14 -3.16
N TRP A 81 5.85 -3.03 -3.16
CA TRP A 81 5.96 -4.35 -2.53
C TRP A 81 5.21 -5.40 -3.33
N ALA A 82 5.60 -6.65 -3.11
CA ALA A 82 4.87 -7.80 -3.60
C ALA A 82 3.98 -8.35 -2.48
N ASP A 83 2.69 -8.47 -2.75
CA ASP A 83 1.78 -9.23 -1.94
C ASP A 83 2.04 -10.72 -2.17
N SER A 84 2.55 -11.41 -1.15
CA SER A 84 2.88 -12.84 -1.25
C SER A 84 1.64 -13.74 -1.37
N LYS A 85 0.48 -13.27 -0.92
CA LYS A 85 -0.78 -14.02 -0.92
C LYS A 85 -1.44 -13.99 -2.29
N THR A 86 -1.46 -12.82 -2.94
CA THR A 86 -2.10 -12.65 -4.25
C THR A 86 -1.11 -12.70 -5.41
N GLY A 87 0.19 -12.55 -5.14
CA GLY A 87 1.22 -12.37 -6.16
C GLY A 87 1.14 -11.01 -6.88
N ALA A 88 0.26 -10.11 -6.42
CA ALA A 88 0.14 -8.77 -6.97
C ALA A 88 1.30 -7.89 -6.47
N VAL A 89 1.73 -6.95 -7.30
CA VAL A 89 2.74 -5.97 -6.90
C VAL A 89 2.05 -4.62 -6.83
N HIS A 90 2.07 -4.03 -5.64
CA HIS A 90 1.51 -2.72 -5.38
C HIS A 90 2.64 -1.69 -5.26
N GLY A 91 2.35 -0.46 -5.66
CA GLY A 91 3.26 0.67 -5.64
C GLY A 91 2.57 1.91 -5.10
N LEU A 92 3.31 2.73 -4.38
CA LEU A 92 2.86 3.98 -3.80
C LEU A 92 3.73 5.11 -4.32
N GLY A 93 3.08 6.09 -4.96
CA GLY A 93 3.67 7.37 -5.34
C GLY A 93 3.32 8.44 -4.32
N PHE A 94 4.30 8.87 -3.53
CA PHE A 94 4.17 9.88 -2.49
C PHE A 94 4.30 11.29 -3.06
N ASN A 95 3.78 12.28 -2.33
CA ASN A 95 3.91 13.67 -2.72
C ASN A 95 5.34 14.19 -2.43
N SER A 96 5.95 13.69 -1.36
CA SER A 96 7.29 14.04 -0.91
C SER A 96 8.19 12.82 -0.66
N GLU A 97 9.51 13.04 -0.66
CA GLU A 97 10.48 12.02 -0.25
C GLU A 97 10.35 11.69 1.25
N VAL A 98 9.98 12.67 2.07
CA VAL A 98 9.82 12.51 3.52
C VAL A 98 8.78 11.44 3.83
N GLU A 99 7.61 11.50 3.20
CA GLU A 99 6.55 10.48 3.38
C GLU A 99 6.98 9.08 2.94
N LEU A 100 7.76 8.97 1.84
CA LEU A 100 8.32 7.70 1.39
C LEU A 100 9.31 7.14 2.44
N VAL A 101 10.13 8.02 3.01
CA VAL A 101 11.12 7.66 4.03
C VAL A 101 10.42 7.20 5.30
N GLU A 102 9.42 7.93 5.80
CA GLU A 102 8.61 7.54 6.95
C GLU A 102 7.99 6.15 6.77
N MET A 103 7.38 5.88 5.61
CA MET A 103 6.83 4.56 5.32
C MET A 103 7.91 3.46 5.32
N ALA A 104 9.07 3.73 4.72
CA ALA A 104 10.18 2.78 4.69
C ALA A 104 10.80 2.55 6.08
N HIS A 105 10.70 3.51 6.99
CA HIS A 105 11.10 3.34 8.39
C HIS A 105 10.07 2.51 9.15
N TRP A 106 8.77 2.75 8.94
CA TRP A 106 7.71 1.97 9.56
C TRP A 106 7.83 0.47 9.28
N GLU A 107 8.24 0.07 8.08
CA GLU A 107 8.47 -1.34 7.73
C GLU A 107 9.59 -2.01 8.52
N ARG A 108 10.49 -1.25 9.14
CA ARG A 108 11.64 -1.76 9.90
C ARG A 108 11.44 -1.76 11.42
N CYS A 109 10.32 -1.22 11.89
CA CYS A 109 9.98 -1.15 13.32
C CYS A 109 9.07 -2.29 13.72
#